data_AF-A0A7S4PZH8-F1
#
_entry.id   AF-A0A7S4PZH8-F1
#
_cell.length_a   1.000
_cell.length_b   1.000
_cell.length_c   1.000
_cell.angle_alpha   90.00
_cell.angle_beta   90.00
_cell.angle_gamma   90.00
#
_symmetry.space_group_name_H-M   'P 1'
#
loop_
_entity.id
_entity.type
_entity.pdbx_description
1 polymer ?
#
loop_
_entity_poly.entity_id
_entity_poly.type
_entity_poly.pdbx_seq_one_letter_code
_entity_poly.pdbx_strand_id
1 'polypeptide(L)'
;PVRMPRSAPHGLLALGPAPAQDEVDAVLAHELEKWRSRPKKATAVLSQLARRKRPDIALQVLSSMRSKHVELSVVHCNAIISACAKAGLWRKALGLLGVMAD
;
A
#
# COMPACT_ATOMS: atom_id res chain seq x y z
N PRO A 1 -4.36 25.14 -4.28
CA PRO A 1 -5.02 24.37 -3.21
C PRO A 1 -5.16 22.89 -3.60
N VAL A 2 -4.27 22.03 -3.07
CA VAL A 2 -4.32 20.58 -3.30
C VAL A 2 -5.63 20.06 -2.71
N ARG A 3 -6.51 19.55 -3.58
CA ARG A 3 -7.78 18.95 -3.20
C ARG A 3 -7.46 17.72 -2.35
N MET A 4 -7.63 17.84 -1.03
CA MET A 4 -7.47 16.72 -0.11
C MET A 4 -8.44 15.60 -0.53
N PRO A 5 -7.95 14.38 -0.79
CA PRO A 5 -8.79 13.30 -1.27
C PRO A 5 -9.81 12.86 -0.22
N ARG A 6 -11.06 12.64 -0.64
CA ARG A 6 -12.20 12.29 0.22
C ARG A 6 -12.06 10.93 0.94
N SER A 7 -11.17 10.07 0.48
CA SER A 7 -10.74 8.87 1.19
C SER A 7 -9.35 8.45 0.73
N ALA A 8 -8.55 7.82 1.61
CA ALA A 8 -7.20 7.36 1.30
C ALA A 8 -7.08 6.54 0.01
N PRO A 9 -7.98 5.59 -0.34
CA PRO A 9 -7.84 4.89 -1.63
C PRO A 9 -7.99 5.81 -2.83
N HIS A 10 -8.87 6.81 -2.79
CA HIS A 10 -8.98 7.78 -3.88
C HIS A 10 -7.74 8.69 -3.95
N GLY A 11 -7.18 9.05 -2.80
CA GLY A 11 -5.95 9.85 -2.71
C GLY A 11 -4.76 9.15 -3.34
N LEU A 12 -4.53 7.90 -2.94
CA LEU A 12 -3.45 7.08 -3.48
C LEU A 12 -3.61 6.83 -4.97
N LEU A 13 -4.84 6.63 -5.46
CA LEU A 13 -5.10 6.43 -6.88
C LEU A 13 -4.94 7.71 -7.71
N ALA A 14 -5.12 8.88 -7.10
CA ALA A 14 -4.95 10.18 -7.75
C ALA A 14 -3.46 10.59 -7.87
N LEU A 15 -2.56 9.94 -7.14
CA LEU A 15 -1.12 10.17 -7.29
C LEU A 15 -0.66 9.78 -8.70
N GLY A 16 0.29 10.56 -9.25
CA GLY A 16 0.88 10.32 -10.56
C GLY A 16 1.64 8.99 -10.67
N PRO A 17 2.14 8.62 -11.85
CA PRO A 17 3.04 7.48 -11.98
C PRO A 17 4.33 7.74 -11.17
N ALA A 18 4.70 6.79 -10.30
CA ALA A 18 5.87 6.88 -9.42
C ALA A 18 5.89 8.11 -8.46
N PRO A 19 4.92 8.23 -7.54
CA PRO A 19 4.97 9.28 -6.51
C PRO A 19 6.13 9.05 -5.55
N ALA A 20 6.61 10.11 -4.92
CA ALA A 20 7.59 10.00 -3.84
C ALA A 20 6.96 9.34 -2.60
N GLN A 21 7.80 8.71 -1.76
CA GLN A 21 7.34 8.06 -0.52
C GLN A 21 6.67 9.07 0.43
N ASP A 22 7.19 10.30 0.53
CA ASP A 22 6.62 11.37 1.36
C ASP A 22 5.19 11.77 0.94
N GLU A 23 4.90 11.78 -0.37
CA GLU A 23 3.55 12.05 -0.86
C GLU A 23 2.56 10.96 -0.45
N VAL A 24 3.00 9.70 -0.51
CA VAL A 24 2.19 8.56 -0.04
C VAL A 24 1.98 8.62 1.46
N ASP A 25 3.03 8.91 2.23
CA ASP A 25 2.95 9.06 3.68
C ASP A 25 2.02 10.22 4.10
N ALA A 26 2.06 11.35 3.39
CA ALA A 26 1.15 12.47 3.62
C ALA A 26 -0.31 12.08 3.40
N VAL A 27 -0.62 11.33 2.34
CA VAL A 27 -1.97 10.82 2.05
C VAL A 27 -2.41 9.79 3.08
N LEU A 28 -1.48 8.97 3.57
CA LEU A 28 -1.74 7.88 4.50
C LEU A 28 -1.70 8.29 5.97
N ALA A 29 -1.15 9.45 6.33
CA ALA A 29 -0.85 9.83 7.72
C ALA A 29 -2.04 9.61 8.66
N HIS A 30 -3.23 10.06 8.28
CA HIS A 30 -4.44 9.90 9.08
C HIS A 30 -4.97 8.46 9.09
N GLU A 31 -4.75 7.68 8.04
CA GLU A 31 -5.17 6.28 7.98
C GLU A 31 -4.21 5.35 8.73
N LEU A 32 -2.90 5.61 8.73
CA LEU A 32 -1.92 4.79 9.44
C LEU A 32 -2.19 4.81 10.96
N GLU A 33 -2.57 5.97 11.51
CA GLU A 33 -3.01 6.07 12.92
C GLU A 33 -4.23 5.18 13.20
N LYS A 34 -5.21 5.15 12.27
CA LYS A 34 -6.37 4.26 12.40
C LYS A 34 -5.99 2.79 12.24
N TRP A 35 -5.12 2.48 11.28
CA TRP A 35 -4.73 1.11 10.96
C TRP A 35 -3.87 0.51 12.06
N ARG A 36 -3.14 1.32 12.83
CA ARG A 36 -2.43 0.87 14.03
C ARG A 36 -3.33 0.15 15.03
N SER A 37 -4.57 0.62 15.21
CA SER A 37 -5.57 -0.06 16.04
C SER A 37 -6.39 -1.12 15.28
N ARG A 38 -6.50 -1.01 13.96
CA ARG A 38 -7.33 -1.88 13.11
C ARG A 38 -6.62 -2.19 11.78
N PRO A 39 -5.60 -3.06 11.78
CA PRO A 39 -4.75 -3.29 10.61
C PRO A 39 -5.53 -3.82 9.41
N LYS A 40 -6.60 -4.59 9.64
CA LYS A 40 -7.49 -5.14 8.60
C LYS A 40 -8.07 -4.07 7.65
N LYS A 41 -8.22 -2.81 8.08
CA LYS A 41 -8.73 -1.73 7.22
C LYS A 41 -7.82 -1.43 6.03
N ALA A 42 -6.51 -1.67 6.16
CA ALA A 42 -5.54 -1.52 5.08
C ALA A 42 -5.83 -2.47 3.91
N THR A 43 -6.45 -3.64 4.16
CA THR A 43 -6.77 -4.63 3.13
C THR A 43 -7.63 -4.06 2.00
N ALA A 44 -8.59 -3.18 2.32
CA ALA A 44 -9.45 -2.57 1.31
C ALA A 44 -8.65 -1.71 0.33
N VAL A 45 -7.74 -0.89 0.86
CA VAL A 45 -6.86 -0.03 0.07
C VAL A 45 -5.91 -0.85 -0.78
N LEU A 46 -5.22 -1.84 -0.18
CA LEU A 46 -4.29 -2.71 -0.89
C LEU A 46 -4.99 -3.52 -2.00
N SER A 47 -6.21 -4.02 -1.74
CA SER A 47 -7.00 -4.74 -2.73
C SER A 47 -7.40 -3.85 -3.91
N GLN A 48 -7.72 -2.58 -3.66
CA GLN A 48 -8.01 -1.63 -4.75
C GLN A 48 -6.76 -1.32 -5.59
N LEU A 49 -5.61 -1.14 -4.95
CA LEU A 49 -4.33 -0.94 -5.65
C LEU A 49 -3.96 -2.17 -6.52
N ALA A 50 -4.22 -3.38 -6.01
CA ALA A 50 -4.04 -4.62 -6.77
C ALA A 50 -4.94 -4.71 -8.00
N ARG A 51 -6.21 -4.31 -7.88
CA ARG A 51 -7.15 -4.25 -9.02
C ARG A 51 -6.75 -3.21 -10.05
N ARG A 52 -6.14 -2.10 -9.61
CA ARG A 52 -5.70 -0.99 -10.46
C ARG A 52 -4.30 -1.18 -11.03
N LYS A 53 -3.64 -2.33 -10.78
CA LYS A 53 -2.26 -2.61 -11.23
C LYS A 53 -1.28 -1.50 -10.82
N ARG A 54 -1.41 -1.00 -9.59
CA ARG A 54 -0.51 0.02 -9.00
C ARG A 54 0.37 -0.63 -7.92
N PRO A 55 1.30 -1.54 -8.29
CA PRO A 55 2.19 -2.19 -7.33
C PRO A 55 3.16 -1.21 -6.68
N ASP A 56 3.53 -0.12 -7.36
CA ASP A 56 4.50 0.85 -6.85
C ASP A 56 3.96 1.54 -5.58
N ILE A 57 2.70 1.98 -5.62
CA ILE A 57 2.04 2.55 -4.45
C ILE A 57 1.76 1.48 -3.40
N ALA A 58 1.38 0.26 -3.81
CA ALA A 58 1.12 -0.82 -2.87
C ALA A 58 2.37 -1.19 -2.04
N LEU A 59 3.55 -1.14 -2.67
CA LEU A 59 4.85 -1.31 -2.01
C LEU A 59 5.15 -0.16 -1.05
N GLN A 60 4.90 1.08 -1.46
CA GLN A 60 5.10 2.26 -0.60
C GLN A 60 4.18 2.24 0.62
N VAL A 61 2.91 1.82 0.46
CA VAL A 61 1.97 1.61 1.56
C VAL A 61 2.51 0.57 2.56
N LEU A 62 3.10 -0.52 2.08
CA LEU A 62 3.72 -1.52 2.95
C LEU A 62 4.90 -0.95 3.73
N SER A 63 5.75 -0.16 3.08
CA SER A 63 6.85 0.56 3.74
C SER A 63 6.34 1.52 4.82
N SER A 64 5.27 2.27 4.54
CA SER A 64 4.61 3.17 5.49
C SER A 64 4.04 2.41 6.68
N MET A 65 3.35 1.29 6.44
CA MET A 65 2.81 0.42 7.49
C MET A 65 3.92 -0.12 8.39
N ARG A 66 5.03 -0.60 7.81
CA ARG A 66 6.19 -1.10 8.56
C ARG A 66 6.83 0.01 9.41
N SER A 67 7.05 1.19 8.82
CA SER A 67 7.67 2.34 9.50
C SER A 67 6.83 2.88 10.66
N LYS A 68 5.50 2.75 10.58
CA LYS A 68 4.57 3.13 11.65
C LYS A 68 4.21 1.97 12.58
N HIS A 69 4.91 0.84 12.49
CA HIS A 69 4.67 -0.36 13.30
C HIS A 69 3.21 -0.84 13.24
N VAL A 70 2.56 -0.70 12.08
CA VAL A 70 1.25 -1.29 11.81
C VAL A 70 1.45 -2.76 11.47
N GLU A 71 0.74 -3.64 12.17
CA GLU A 71 0.82 -5.08 11.95
C GLU A 71 0.43 -5.46 10.51
N LEU A 72 1.36 -6.12 9.82
CA LEU A 72 1.11 -6.68 8.50
C LEU A 72 0.54 -8.09 8.65
N SER A 73 -0.51 -8.38 7.89
CA SER A 73 -1.10 -9.71 7.84
C SER A 73 -0.80 -10.36 6.50
N VAL A 74 -0.92 -11.70 6.44
CA VAL A 74 -0.80 -12.48 5.21
C VAL A 74 -1.70 -11.94 4.10
N VAL A 75 -2.90 -11.45 4.45
CA VAL A 75 -3.85 -10.85 3.49
C VAL A 75 -3.29 -9.57 2.86
N HIS A 76 -2.63 -8.72 3.64
CA HIS A 76 -1.99 -7.49 3.14
C HIS A 76 -0.92 -7.82 2.11
N CYS A 77 -0.01 -8.74 2.46
CA CYS A 77 1.07 -9.14 1.58
C CYS A 77 0.56 -9.84 0.31
N ASN A 78 -0.44 -10.72 0.43
CA ASN A 78 -1.06 -11.38 -0.72
C ASN A 78 -1.69 -10.36 -1.69
N ALA A 79 -2.31 -9.30 -1.18
CA ALA A 79 -2.86 -8.24 -2.03
C ALA A 79 -1.76 -7.52 -2.82
N ILE A 80 -0.60 -7.26 -2.19
CA ILE A 80 0.54 -6.60 -2.84
C ILE A 80 1.19 -7.53 -3.87
N ILE A 81 1.37 -8.80 -3.54
CA ILE A 81 1.85 -9.84 -4.48
C ILE A 81 0.93 -9.91 -5.70
N SER A 82 -0.40 -9.89 -5.49
CA SER A 82 -1.38 -9.86 -6.58
C SER A 82 -1.25 -8.60 -7.44
N ALA A 83 -1.00 -7.44 -6.83
CA ALA A 83 -0.74 -6.19 -7.54
C ALA A 83 0.50 -6.30 -8.44
N CYS A 84 1.60 -6.82 -7.89
CA CYS A 84 2.86 -7.03 -8.59
C CYS A 84 2.70 -8.03 -9.74
N ALA A 85 2.03 -9.16 -9.53
CA ALA A 85 1.78 -10.16 -10.56
C ALA A 85 0.97 -9.58 -11.73
N LYS A 86 -0.10 -8.83 -11.44
CA LYS A 86 -0.96 -8.21 -12.47
C LYS A 86 -0.29 -7.09 -13.26
N ALA A 87 0.75 -6.48 -12.69
CA ALA A 87 1.58 -5.45 -13.33
C ALA A 87 2.85 -6.03 -13.99
N GLY A 88 3.04 -7.36 -13.99
CA GLY A 88 4.23 -8.01 -14.57
C GLY A 88 5.50 -7.91 -13.72
N LEU A 89 5.41 -7.40 -12.48
CA LEU A 89 6.53 -7.21 -11.56
C LEU A 89 6.75 -8.41 -10.63
N TRP A 90 6.71 -9.62 -11.17
CA TRP A 90 6.82 -10.88 -10.40
C TRP A 90 8.11 -10.98 -9.56
N ARG A 91 9.22 -10.41 -10.04
CA ARG A 91 10.51 -10.36 -9.30
C ARG A 91 10.40 -9.59 -7.98
N LYS A 92 9.68 -8.45 -7.99
CA LYS A 92 9.41 -7.68 -6.77
C LYS A 92 8.47 -8.45 -5.83
N ALA A 93 7.51 -9.19 -6.39
CA ALA A 93 6.61 -10.04 -5.60
C ALA A 93 7.36 -11.17 -4.87
N LEU A 94 8.34 -11.80 -5.53
CA LEU A 94 9.19 -12.82 -4.91
C LEU A 94 10.09 -12.24 -3.82
N GLY A 95 10.65 -11.04 -4.03
CA GLY A 95 11.41 -10.35 -2.99
C GLY A 95 10.59 -10.07 -1.74
N LEU A 96 9.32 -9.69 -1.91
CA LEU A 96 8.37 -9.51 -0.80
C LEU A 96 8.11 -10.81 -0.03
N LEU A 97 7.94 -11.94 -0.72
CA LEU A 97 7.75 -13.24 -0.08
C LEU A 97 8.96 -13.65 0.78
N GLY A 98 10.18 -13.32 0.33
CA GLY A 98 11.39 -13.53 1.12
C GLY A 98 11.41 -12.73 2.43
N VAL A 99 10.86 -11.51 2.42
CA VAL A 99 10.77 -10.66 3.63
C VAL A 99 9.66 -11.13 4.59
N MET A 100 8.71 -11.94 4.13
CA MET A 100 7.68 -12.54 5.00
C MET A 100 8.11 -13.84 5.68
N ALA A 101 9.20 -14.45 5.21
CA ALA A 101 9.65 -15.76 5.67
C ALA A 101 10.72 -15.69 6.79
N ASP A 102 11.09 -14.48 7.21
CA ASP A 102 11.96 -14.15 8.36
C ASP A 102 11.10 -13.64 9.52
#